data_AF-A0A6G1S973-F1
#
_entry.id   AF-A0A6G1S973-F1
#
_cell.length_a   1.000
_cell.length_b   1.000
_cell.length_c   1.000
_cell.angle_alpha   90.00
_cell.angle_beta   90.00
_cell.angle_gamma   90.00
#
_symmetry.space_group_name_H-M   'P 1'
#
loop_
_entity.id
_entity.type
_entity.pdbx_description
1 polymer ?
#
loop_
_entity_poly.entity_id
_entity_poly.type
_entity_poly.pdbx_seq_one_letter_code
_entity_poly.pdbx_strand_id
1 'polypeptide(L)'
;MEHKSVPIDPIDEYLSKQSGLIRLPSEKTSCKHRGKERCINCLPIQPFDKAYLTEHKIKHMSFHAYLRKLTQGVNKGKFAPLENISCRIKAGCPGHKPWPEGICTKCQPSAITLNQQEYRHVDNITFENPSVVDNFLDYWRTSGHQRYGLLFGDYAAHEGVPLGIKANVVAIYEPPQNSSADHIEILPDPSYGTVKELAKDMGLVCVGWIFTDLIAKDIHKGLVEHTRGADSYFLSAHECIQAGRFQNEHPNPCHLSFDGYFGSKFGTVCVTGDKDNKIHMEGYQVSNQCMALVRDNCMVPTKDAPELGYIKKSSADQYVPDVYYKLVDEYKNEKTQLACPLPIEYLLVDVPVSAPINPTRTFNHLSDKKTFSYRE
;
A
#
# COMPACT_ATOMS: atom_id res chain seq x y z
N MET A 1 -3.67 31.73 -8.16
CA MET A 1 -3.67 30.44 -8.87
C MET A 1 -5.02 29.81 -8.62
N GLU A 2 -5.85 29.69 -9.65
CA GLU A 2 -7.13 28.97 -9.53
C GLU A 2 -6.82 27.51 -9.17
N HIS A 3 -7.22 27.08 -7.97
CA HIS A 3 -7.16 25.67 -7.59
C HIS A 3 -8.14 24.91 -8.48
N LYS A 4 -7.65 24.32 -9.58
CA LYS A 4 -8.41 23.31 -10.30
C LYS A 4 -8.66 22.14 -9.35
N SER A 5 -9.92 21.84 -9.08
CA SER A 5 -10.30 20.69 -8.27
C SER A 5 -9.79 19.41 -8.93
N VAL A 6 -8.94 18.66 -8.22
CA VAL A 6 -8.46 17.35 -8.68
C VAL A 6 -9.66 16.41 -8.83
N PRO A 7 -9.81 15.69 -9.95
CA PRO A 7 -10.87 14.70 -10.12
C PRO A 7 -10.80 13.65 -8.99
N ILE A 8 -11.91 13.45 -8.29
CA ILE A 8 -12.03 12.46 -7.21
C ILE A 8 -12.38 11.11 -7.84
N ASP A 9 -11.79 10.02 -7.32
CA ASP A 9 -12.15 8.69 -7.77
C ASP A 9 -13.61 8.34 -7.41
N PRO A 10 -14.36 7.67 -8.30
CA PRO A 10 -15.78 7.36 -8.07
C PRO A 10 -16.04 6.62 -6.75
N ILE A 11 -15.12 5.72 -6.35
CA ILE A 11 -15.22 4.99 -5.09
C ILE A 11 -15.11 5.91 -3.87
N ASP A 12 -14.24 6.92 -3.93
CA ASP A 12 -14.07 7.88 -2.83
C ASP A 12 -15.27 8.80 -2.72
N GLU A 13 -15.86 9.21 -3.86
CA GLU A 13 -17.10 9.96 -3.86
C GLU A 13 -18.23 9.13 -3.24
N TYR A 14 -18.36 7.86 -3.62
CA TYR A 14 -19.34 6.94 -3.04
C TYR A 14 -19.18 6.80 -1.52
N LEU A 15 -17.97 6.47 -1.05
CA LEU A 15 -17.69 6.27 0.38
C LEU A 15 -17.81 7.56 1.20
N SER A 16 -17.49 8.72 0.62
CA SER A 16 -17.65 10.02 1.28
C SER A 16 -19.11 10.34 1.64
N LYS A 17 -20.09 9.76 0.92
CA LYS A 17 -21.53 9.90 1.18
C LYS A 17 -22.05 8.87 2.20
N GLN A 18 -21.29 7.81 2.46
CA GLN A 18 -21.67 6.78 3.43
C GLN A 18 -21.44 7.24 4.87
N SER A 19 -22.38 6.89 5.75
CA SER A 19 -22.25 7.19 7.18
C SER A 19 -21.13 6.39 7.85
N GLY A 20 -20.93 5.13 7.46
CA GLY A 20 -19.96 4.22 8.07
C GLY A 20 -20.28 3.80 9.51
N LEU A 21 -21.40 4.26 10.08
CA LEU A 21 -21.83 3.86 11.41
C LEU A 21 -22.20 2.38 11.45
N ILE A 22 -21.64 1.66 12.41
CA ILE A 22 -21.82 0.22 12.56
C ILE A 22 -22.96 -0.03 13.53
N ARG A 23 -23.97 -0.76 13.08
CA ARG A 23 -25.09 -1.17 13.95
C ARG A 23 -24.71 -2.45 14.68
N LEU A 24 -24.77 -2.40 16.01
CA LEU A 24 -24.53 -3.58 16.83
C LEU A 24 -25.69 -4.58 16.67
N PRO A 25 -25.41 -5.90 16.56
CA PRO A 25 -26.45 -6.92 16.55
C PRO A 25 -27.25 -6.89 17.85
N SER A 26 -28.58 -7.09 17.79
CA SER A 26 -29.47 -7.05 18.96
C SER A 26 -29.01 -7.96 20.10
N GLU A 27 -28.41 -9.10 19.77
CA GLU A 27 -27.89 -10.11 20.71
C GLU A 27 -26.74 -9.59 21.59
N LYS A 28 -25.95 -8.62 21.09
CA LYS A 28 -24.86 -7.99 21.84
C LYS A 28 -25.34 -6.79 22.67
N THR A 29 -26.60 -6.39 22.52
CA THR A 29 -27.14 -5.19 23.17
C THR A 29 -27.96 -5.57 24.41
N SER A 30 -27.44 -5.28 25.61
CA SER A 30 -28.18 -5.43 26.87
C SER A 30 -29.11 -4.23 27.10
N CYS A 31 -30.03 -4.01 26.16
CA CYS A 31 -30.94 -2.88 26.17
C CYS A 31 -32.14 -3.12 27.09
N LYS A 32 -32.42 -2.16 27.98
CA LYS A 32 -33.61 -2.18 28.86
C LYS A 32 -34.76 -1.29 28.35
N HIS A 33 -34.61 -0.68 27.17
CA HIS A 33 -35.64 0.17 26.56
C HIS A 33 -36.47 -0.62 25.54
N ARG A 34 -37.71 -0.17 25.29
CA ARG A 34 -38.64 -0.78 24.32
C ARG A 34 -38.87 0.18 23.15
N GLY A 35 -39.15 -0.35 21.95
CA GLY A 35 -39.49 0.47 20.79
C GLY A 35 -38.29 1.20 20.15
N LYS A 36 -38.46 2.46 19.76
CA LYS A 36 -37.48 3.25 18.97
C LYS A 36 -36.44 4.01 19.81
N GLU A 37 -36.51 3.92 21.14
CA GLU A 37 -35.51 4.52 22.03
C GLU A 37 -34.13 3.88 21.81
N ARG A 38 -33.06 4.60 22.13
CA ARG A 38 -31.68 4.11 22.04
C ARG A 38 -30.94 4.40 23.33
N CYS A 39 -30.18 3.43 23.85
CA CYS A 39 -29.24 3.62 24.94
C CYS A 39 -27.80 3.41 24.47
N ILE A 40 -26.84 3.65 25.35
CA ILE A 40 -25.40 3.48 25.08
C ILE A 40 -25.04 2.10 24.53
N ASN A 41 -25.81 1.05 24.87
CA ASN A 41 -25.56 -0.32 24.44
C ASN A 41 -26.03 -0.62 23.00
N CYS A 42 -26.88 0.21 22.39
CA CYS A 42 -27.37 0.02 21.01
C CYS A 42 -27.14 1.22 20.10
N LEU A 43 -26.44 2.25 20.58
CA LEU A 43 -26.01 3.34 19.71
C LEU A 43 -25.05 2.78 18.66
N PRO A 44 -25.24 3.14 17.37
CA PRO A 44 -24.27 2.77 16.35
C PRO A 44 -22.88 3.30 16.71
N ILE A 45 -21.88 2.45 16.56
CA ILE A 45 -20.50 2.80 16.87
C ILE A 45 -19.81 3.38 15.64
N GLN A 46 -18.69 4.07 15.87
CA GLN A 46 -17.91 4.72 14.82
C GLN A 46 -17.14 3.68 13.98
N PRO A 47 -16.87 3.96 12.69
CA PRO A 47 -16.13 3.03 11.82
C PRO A 47 -14.67 2.79 12.27
N PHE A 48 -14.12 3.67 13.11
CA PHE A 48 -12.77 3.61 13.66
C PHE A 48 -12.73 3.15 15.13
N ASP A 49 -13.81 2.55 15.63
CA ASP A 49 -13.87 2.02 16.99
C ASP A 49 -12.84 0.88 17.20
N LYS A 50 -11.89 1.07 18.13
CA LYS A 50 -10.78 0.13 18.34
C LYS A 50 -11.25 -1.24 18.84
N ALA A 51 -12.30 -1.30 19.67
CA ALA A 51 -12.79 -2.56 20.21
C ALA A 51 -13.43 -3.41 19.11
N TYR A 52 -14.23 -2.79 18.25
CA TYR A 52 -14.81 -3.46 17.08
C TYR A 52 -13.75 -3.96 16.11
N LEU A 53 -12.78 -3.11 15.75
CA LEU A 53 -11.71 -3.51 14.82
C LEU A 53 -10.91 -4.70 15.36
N THR A 54 -10.60 -4.69 16.66
CA THR A 54 -9.88 -5.80 17.32
C THR A 54 -10.71 -7.08 17.34
N GLU A 55 -12.00 -7.00 17.70
CA GLU A 55 -12.91 -8.16 17.73
C GLU A 55 -13.02 -8.83 16.35
N HIS A 56 -13.06 -8.02 15.29
CA HIS A 56 -13.16 -8.49 13.91
C HIS A 56 -11.81 -8.78 13.25
N LYS A 57 -10.69 -8.78 14.00
CA LYS A 57 -9.33 -9.03 13.51
C LYS A 57 -8.88 -8.08 12.38
N ILE A 58 -9.41 -6.85 12.40
CA ILE A 58 -9.05 -5.80 11.45
C ILE A 58 -7.83 -5.04 12.02
N LYS A 59 -6.64 -5.32 11.46
CA LYS A 59 -5.37 -4.72 11.92
C LYS A 59 -5.29 -3.20 11.69
N HIS A 60 -5.83 -2.72 10.58
CA HIS A 60 -5.77 -1.33 10.16
C HIS A 60 -7.17 -0.84 9.81
N MET A 61 -7.52 0.38 10.23
CA MET A 61 -8.77 0.98 9.79
C MET A 61 -8.68 1.39 8.31
N SER A 62 -9.81 1.46 7.61
CA SER A 62 -9.84 2.00 6.26
C SER A 62 -9.44 3.47 6.26
N PHE A 63 -8.87 3.96 5.15
CA PHE A 63 -8.54 5.36 5.00
C PHE A 63 -9.77 6.27 5.20
N HIS A 64 -10.95 5.88 4.72
CA HIS A 64 -12.18 6.64 4.93
C HIS A 64 -12.62 6.68 6.39
N ALA A 65 -12.44 5.59 7.16
CA ALA A 65 -12.64 5.62 8.61
C ALA A 65 -11.66 6.57 9.31
N TYR A 66 -10.40 6.61 8.86
CA TYR A 66 -9.41 7.57 9.34
C TYR A 66 -9.80 9.02 9.02
N LEU A 67 -10.31 9.30 7.83
CA LEU A 67 -10.85 10.62 7.49
C LEU A 67 -12.01 11.02 8.41
N ARG A 68 -12.91 10.08 8.73
CA ARG A 68 -14.00 10.32 9.70
C ARG A 68 -13.47 10.63 11.09
N LYS A 69 -12.44 9.92 11.56
CA LYS A 69 -11.78 10.16 12.85
C LYS A 69 -11.22 11.59 12.94
N LEU A 70 -10.61 12.09 11.87
CA LEU A 70 -10.06 13.46 11.82
C LEU A 70 -11.14 14.54 11.72
N THR A 71 -12.25 14.24 11.06
CA THR A 71 -13.30 15.23 10.76
C THR A 71 -14.41 15.29 11.81
N GLN A 72 -14.45 14.37 12.79
CA GLN A 72 -15.50 14.30 13.81
C GLN A 72 -15.51 15.47 14.82
N GLY A 73 -14.43 16.26 14.89
CA GLY A 73 -14.32 17.40 15.81
C GLY A 73 -15.19 18.60 15.45
N VAL A 74 -15.30 19.56 16.37
CA VAL A 74 -16.09 20.81 16.25
C VAL A 74 -15.79 21.58 14.95
N ASN A 75 -14.55 21.46 14.45
CA ASN A 75 -14.08 22.12 13.25
C ASN A 75 -14.42 21.41 11.94
N LYS A 76 -15.07 20.23 11.95
CA LYS A 76 -15.41 19.44 10.76
C LYS A 76 -14.26 19.25 9.75
N GLY A 77 -13.03 19.14 10.23
CA GLY A 77 -11.84 19.04 9.38
C GLY A 77 -11.33 20.35 8.76
N LYS A 78 -11.96 21.51 9.03
CA LYS A 78 -11.54 22.83 8.51
C LYS A 78 -10.10 23.21 8.87
N PHE A 79 -9.54 22.61 9.92
CA PHE A 79 -8.16 22.79 10.38
C PHE A 79 -7.40 21.46 10.53
N ALA A 80 -7.90 20.37 9.95
CA ALA A 80 -7.17 19.11 9.90
C ALA A 80 -6.69 18.84 8.46
N PRO A 81 -5.85 19.72 7.87
CA PRO A 81 -5.29 19.43 6.57
C PRO A 81 -4.44 18.17 6.71
N LEU A 82 -4.71 17.18 5.87
CA LEU A 82 -3.79 16.07 5.68
C LEU A 82 -2.54 16.62 4.98
N GLU A 83 -1.43 16.70 5.70
CA GLU A 83 -0.17 17.20 5.16
C GLU A 83 0.74 16.05 4.74
N ASN A 84 1.23 16.09 3.49
CA ASN A 84 2.24 15.16 3.04
C ASN A 84 3.58 15.49 3.69
N ILE A 85 4.26 14.46 4.19
CA ILE A 85 5.60 14.58 4.76
C ILE A 85 6.56 15.02 3.65
N SER A 86 7.45 15.97 3.94
CA SER A 86 8.52 16.39 3.06
C SER A 86 9.86 16.35 3.77
N CYS A 87 10.84 15.68 3.15
CA CYS A 87 12.20 15.57 3.65
C CYS A 87 13.12 16.64 3.02
N ARG A 88 12.58 17.56 2.21
CA ARG A 88 13.34 18.59 1.49
C ARG A 88 13.37 19.90 2.27
N ILE A 89 14.45 20.65 2.11
CA ILE A 89 14.54 22.02 2.59
C ILE A 89 13.53 22.88 1.81
N LYS A 90 12.76 23.71 2.53
CA LYS A 90 11.85 24.67 1.90
C LYS A 90 12.64 25.68 1.08
N ALA A 91 12.31 25.79 -0.21
CA ALA A 91 12.96 26.71 -1.12
C ALA A 91 12.64 28.19 -0.78
N GLY A 92 13.58 29.10 -1.08
CA GLY A 92 13.34 30.55 -1.01
C GLY A 92 13.41 31.15 0.40
N CYS A 93 14.23 30.59 1.30
CA CYS A 93 14.42 31.19 2.63
C CYS A 93 15.18 32.52 2.52
N PRO A 94 14.63 33.66 3.01
CA PRO A 94 15.24 34.97 2.84
C PRO A 94 16.42 35.26 3.78
N GLY A 95 16.64 34.43 4.80
CA GLY A 95 17.57 34.70 5.89
C GLY A 95 18.97 34.08 5.75
N HIS A 96 19.22 33.30 4.71
CA HIS A 96 20.50 32.66 4.46
C HIS A 96 20.63 32.27 2.98
N LYS A 97 21.86 31.97 2.54
CA LYS A 97 22.08 31.42 1.20
C LYS A 97 21.51 30.00 1.08
N PRO A 98 21.18 29.52 -0.13
CA PRO A 98 20.69 28.16 -0.34
C PRO A 98 21.65 27.09 0.21
N TRP A 99 21.11 25.91 0.51
CA TRP A 99 21.92 24.74 0.86
C TRP A 99 22.95 24.46 -0.26
N PRO A 100 24.22 24.15 0.06
CA PRO A 100 24.76 23.82 1.38
C PRO A 100 25.32 25.00 2.20
N GLU A 101 25.31 26.21 1.66
CA GLU A 101 25.95 27.37 2.30
C GLU A 101 25.19 27.91 3.53
N GLY A 102 23.90 27.57 3.67
CA GLY A 102 23.12 27.95 4.85
C GLY A 102 21.83 27.16 5.01
N ILE A 103 21.43 26.96 6.27
CA ILE A 103 20.15 26.37 6.67
C ILE A 103 19.67 27.05 7.96
N CYS A 104 18.35 27.16 8.14
CA CYS A 104 17.76 27.63 9.39
C CYS A 104 16.59 26.74 9.80
N THR A 105 16.17 26.85 11.06
CA THR A 105 15.05 26.07 11.63
C THR A 105 13.71 26.28 10.92
N LYS A 106 13.54 27.37 10.15
CA LYS A 106 12.30 27.65 9.42
C LYS A 106 12.22 26.89 8.08
N CYS A 107 13.35 26.63 7.44
CA CYS A 107 13.41 25.95 6.14
C CYS A 107 13.82 24.49 6.27
N GLN A 108 14.51 24.12 7.35
CA GLN A 108 14.90 22.75 7.66
C GLN A 108 13.66 21.87 7.83
N PRO A 109 13.58 20.71 7.17
CA PRO A 109 12.51 19.76 7.43
C PRO A 109 12.72 19.13 8.81
N SER A 110 11.62 18.91 9.54
CA SER A 110 11.67 18.27 10.85
C SER A 110 12.22 16.85 10.76
N ALA A 111 12.84 16.40 11.85
CA ALA A 111 13.17 14.98 12.02
C ALA A 111 11.89 14.13 11.88
N ILE A 112 12.04 12.95 11.29
CA ILE A 112 10.93 12.03 11.02
C ILE A 112 10.96 10.95 12.09
N THR A 113 9.88 10.80 12.86
CA THR A 113 9.73 9.64 13.75
C THR A 113 8.74 8.68 13.11
N LEU A 114 9.26 7.52 12.69
CA LEU A 114 8.50 6.44 12.10
C LEU A 114 7.54 5.84 13.12
N ASN A 115 6.25 6.00 12.85
CA ASN A 115 5.18 5.33 13.57
C ASN A 115 4.48 4.34 12.66
N GLN A 116 3.96 3.24 13.23
CA GLN A 116 3.12 2.33 12.48
C GLN A 116 1.87 3.07 11.98
N GLN A 117 1.58 2.96 10.69
CA GLN A 117 0.43 3.65 10.11
C GLN A 117 -0.87 2.96 10.55
N GLU A 118 -1.76 3.68 11.23
CA GLU A 118 -3.00 3.10 11.80
C GLU A 118 -4.07 2.74 10.75
N TYR A 119 -3.86 3.17 9.49
CA TYR A 119 -4.81 3.02 8.40
C TYR A 119 -4.12 2.54 7.11
N ARG A 120 -4.92 2.06 6.17
CA ARG A 120 -4.49 1.71 4.81
C ARG A 120 -5.45 2.26 3.77
N HIS A 121 -4.95 2.48 2.57
CA HIS A 121 -5.74 3.04 1.47
C HIS A 121 -6.56 1.97 0.75
N VAL A 122 -6.06 0.75 0.69
CA VAL A 122 -6.78 -0.44 0.21
C VAL A 122 -6.79 -1.50 1.31
N ASP A 123 -7.97 -2.04 1.59
CA ASP A 123 -8.20 -3.03 2.65
C ASP A 123 -8.08 -4.47 2.18
N ASN A 124 -8.20 -4.70 0.88
CA ASN A 124 -8.05 -6.02 0.28
C ASN A 124 -7.70 -5.92 -1.22
N ILE A 125 -6.82 -6.81 -1.69
CA ILE A 125 -6.57 -7.03 -3.12
C ILE A 125 -7.25 -8.34 -3.49
N THR A 126 -8.26 -8.28 -4.36
CA THR A 126 -9.05 -9.44 -4.77
C THR A 126 -8.74 -9.79 -6.22
N PHE A 127 -8.23 -10.99 -6.51
CA PHE A 127 -8.13 -11.47 -7.88
C PHE A 127 -9.47 -12.04 -8.34
N GLU A 128 -10.03 -11.57 -9.46
CA GLU A 128 -11.39 -11.92 -9.88
C GLU A 128 -11.60 -13.42 -10.13
N ASN A 129 -10.54 -14.12 -10.53
CA ASN A 129 -10.50 -15.57 -10.72
C ASN A 129 -9.07 -16.11 -10.59
N PRO A 130 -8.90 -17.41 -10.28
CA PRO A 130 -7.57 -18.02 -10.15
C PRO A 130 -6.73 -17.99 -11.43
N SER A 131 -7.38 -18.06 -12.61
CA SER A 131 -6.65 -18.13 -13.88
C SER A 131 -5.82 -16.88 -14.20
N VAL A 132 -6.18 -15.71 -13.64
CA VAL A 132 -5.36 -14.50 -13.75
C VAL A 132 -3.95 -14.73 -13.18
N VAL A 133 -3.87 -15.34 -12.00
CA VAL A 133 -2.61 -15.62 -11.32
C VAL A 133 -1.92 -16.83 -11.94
N ASP A 134 -2.68 -17.89 -12.27
CA ASP A 134 -2.09 -19.09 -12.86
C ASP A 134 -1.38 -18.80 -14.19
N ASN A 135 -1.98 -17.99 -15.07
CA ASN A 135 -1.35 -17.59 -16.33
C ASN A 135 -0.04 -16.82 -16.10
N PHE A 136 0.00 -15.95 -15.09
CA PHE A 136 1.21 -15.20 -14.73
C PHE A 136 2.32 -16.13 -14.20
N LEU A 137 1.94 -17.15 -13.43
CA LEU A 137 2.89 -18.13 -12.88
C LEU A 137 3.42 -19.13 -13.91
N ASP A 138 2.77 -19.28 -15.06
CA ASP A 138 3.25 -20.17 -16.12
C ASP A 138 4.63 -19.78 -16.63
N TYR A 139 4.96 -18.49 -16.64
CA TYR A 139 6.31 -18.02 -16.97
C TYR A 139 7.36 -18.62 -16.03
N TRP A 140 7.12 -18.56 -14.71
CA TRP A 140 8.04 -19.14 -13.73
C TRP A 140 8.07 -20.67 -13.82
N ARG A 141 6.92 -21.33 -14.01
CA ARG A 141 6.84 -22.80 -14.14
C ARG A 141 7.64 -23.33 -15.34
N THR A 142 7.73 -22.55 -16.41
CA THR A 142 8.42 -22.94 -17.65
C THR A 142 9.90 -22.53 -17.68
N SER A 143 10.24 -21.35 -17.18
CA SER A 143 11.60 -20.80 -17.26
C SER A 143 12.42 -20.98 -15.98
N GLY A 144 11.79 -21.12 -14.81
CA GLY A 144 12.45 -21.03 -13.52
C GLY A 144 12.92 -19.61 -13.14
N HIS A 145 12.61 -18.59 -13.96
CA HIS A 145 12.96 -17.20 -13.70
C HIS A 145 11.80 -16.44 -13.04
N GLN A 146 12.15 -15.46 -12.21
CA GLN A 146 11.18 -14.60 -11.54
C GLN A 146 10.47 -13.66 -12.52
N ARG A 147 9.28 -13.20 -12.14
CA ARG A 147 8.44 -12.38 -13.03
C ARG A 147 7.77 -11.24 -12.28
N TYR A 148 7.55 -10.14 -13.00
CA TYR A 148 6.84 -8.95 -12.54
C TYR A 148 5.69 -8.61 -13.50
N GLY A 149 4.61 -8.06 -12.94
CA GLY A 149 3.50 -7.52 -13.69
C GLY A 149 2.80 -6.35 -12.99
N LEU A 150 2.05 -5.59 -13.76
CA LEU A 150 1.16 -4.52 -13.32
C LEU A 150 -0.27 -5.06 -13.23
N LEU A 151 -0.92 -4.79 -12.10
CA LEU A 151 -2.28 -5.23 -11.81
C LEU A 151 -3.27 -4.21 -12.36
N PHE A 152 -4.11 -4.63 -13.30
CA PHE A 152 -5.19 -3.81 -13.83
C PHE A 152 -6.53 -4.27 -13.28
N GLY A 153 -7.39 -3.31 -12.94
CA GLY A 153 -8.55 -3.56 -12.11
C GLY A 153 -9.41 -2.34 -11.87
N ASP A 154 -10.34 -2.45 -10.93
CA ASP A 154 -11.12 -1.35 -10.41
C ASP A 154 -11.07 -1.31 -8.87
N TYR A 155 -11.56 -0.20 -8.30
CA TYR A 155 -11.72 -0.07 -6.86
C TYR A 155 -13.20 -0.14 -6.50
N ALA A 156 -13.55 -1.03 -5.57
CA ALA A 156 -14.91 -1.22 -5.11
C ALA A 156 -14.99 -1.16 -3.59
N ALA A 157 -16.21 -0.98 -3.06
CA ALA A 157 -16.42 -1.02 -1.61
C ALA A 157 -16.15 -2.42 -1.06
N HIS A 158 -15.47 -2.47 0.09
CA HIS A 158 -15.20 -3.71 0.81
C HIS A 158 -16.07 -3.79 2.06
N GLU A 159 -17.05 -4.68 2.06
CA GLU A 159 -18.02 -4.81 3.17
C GLU A 159 -17.42 -5.42 4.44
N GLY A 160 -16.29 -6.13 4.34
CA GLY A 160 -15.61 -6.75 5.48
C GLY A 160 -14.90 -5.75 6.41
N VAL A 161 -14.72 -4.50 5.97
CA VAL A 161 -14.09 -3.43 6.77
C VAL A 161 -14.97 -2.19 6.70
N PRO A 162 -15.27 -1.51 7.83
CA PRO A 162 -16.06 -0.28 7.82
C PRO A 162 -15.47 0.78 6.89
N LEU A 163 -16.26 1.22 5.91
CA LEU A 163 -15.84 2.15 4.84
C LEU A 163 -14.61 1.66 4.05
N GLY A 164 -14.43 0.34 3.94
CA GLY A 164 -13.26 -0.24 3.29
C GLY A 164 -13.28 -0.16 1.77
N ILE A 165 -12.09 -0.21 1.18
CA ILE A 165 -11.89 -0.30 -0.27
C ILE A 165 -11.21 -1.63 -0.60
N LYS A 166 -11.68 -2.32 -1.63
CA LYS A 166 -10.94 -3.42 -2.26
C LYS A 166 -10.51 -3.04 -3.67
N ALA A 167 -9.33 -3.49 -4.07
CA ALA A 167 -8.88 -3.47 -5.45
C ALA A 167 -9.24 -4.81 -6.10
N ASN A 168 -10.16 -4.83 -7.08
CA ASN A 168 -10.43 -6.04 -7.83
C ASN A 168 -9.47 -6.09 -9.03
N VAL A 169 -8.63 -7.11 -9.07
CA VAL A 169 -7.68 -7.34 -10.16
C VAL A 169 -8.35 -8.23 -11.21
N VAL A 170 -8.40 -7.72 -12.44
CA VAL A 170 -9.00 -8.42 -13.58
C VAL A 170 -7.96 -8.93 -14.59
N ALA A 171 -6.78 -8.32 -14.63
CA ALA A 171 -5.70 -8.70 -15.52
C ALA A 171 -4.34 -8.33 -14.94
N ILE A 172 -3.31 -9.07 -15.36
CA ILE A 172 -1.91 -8.77 -15.11
C ILE A 172 -1.28 -8.42 -16.46
N TYR A 173 -0.80 -7.20 -16.59
CA TYR A 173 0.01 -6.78 -17.74
C TYR A 173 1.47 -6.98 -17.40
N GLU A 174 2.25 -7.63 -18.27
CA GLU A 174 3.67 -7.90 -18.06
C GLU A 174 4.52 -6.95 -18.92
N PRO A 175 5.08 -5.86 -18.36
CA PRO A 175 5.92 -4.95 -19.12
C PRO A 175 7.25 -5.59 -19.54
N PRO A 176 8.00 -4.98 -20.48
CA PRO A 176 9.36 -5.38 -20.81
C PRO A 176 10.24 -5.47 -19.56
N GLN A 177 10.90 -6.62 -19.38
CA GLN A 177 11.73 -6.90 -18.20
C GLN A 177 12.79 -7.96 -18.54
N ASN A 178 13.97 -7.87 -17.92
CA ASN A 178 14.93 -8.96 -17.91
C ASN A 178 14.74 -9.76 -16.61
N SER A 179 14.35 -11.01 -16.77
CA SER A 179 14.02 -11.93 -15.68
C SER A 179 15.12 -12.97 -15.52
N SER A 180 15.55 -13.20 -14.28
CA SER A 180 16.49 -14.28 -13.92
C SER A 180 15.96 -15.06 -12.72
N ALA A 181 16.72 -16.03 -12.22
CA ALA A 181 16.34 -16.81 -11.03
C ALA A 181 16.29 -15.97 -9.73
N ASP A 182 17.08 -14.90 -9.63
CA ASP A 182 17.32 -14.15 -8.39
C ASP A 182 17.06 -12.63 -8.49
N HIS A 183 16.91 -12.08 -9.69
CA HIS A 183 16.61 -10.66 -9.89
C HIS A 183 15.70 -10.40 -11.11
N ILE A 184 15.01 -9.26 -11.05
CA ILE A 184 14.19 -8.72 -12.14
C ILE A 184 14.66 -7.30 -12.44
N GLU A 185 15.02 -7.04 -13.69
CA GLU A 185 15.29 -5.69 -14.20
C GLU A 185 14.07 -5.18 -14.97
N ILE A 186 13.45 -4.10 -14.49
CA ILE A 186 12.32 -3.46 -15.16
C ILE A 186 12.87 -2.55 -16.27
N LEU A 187 12.43 -2.77 -17.51
CA LEU A 187 12.87 -1.98 -18.67
C LEU A 187 11.85 -0.88 -19.00
N PRO A 188 12.25 0.17 -19.74
CA PRO A 188 11.32 1.15 -20.27
C PRO A 188 10.24 0.48 -21.12
N ASP A 189 8.99 0.90 -20.92
CA ASP A 189 7.83 0.40 -21.67
C ASP A 189 7.24 1.49 -22.58
N PRO A 190 7.55 1.48 -23.88
CA PRO A 190 6.97 2.41 -24.85
C PRO A 190 5.46 2.23 -25.06
N SER A 191 4.93 1.03 -24.79
CA SER A 191 3.53 0.68 -25.02
C SER A 191 2.63 0.99 -23.83
N TYR A 192 3.19 1.29 -22.66
CA TYR A 192 2.43 1.52 -21.44
C TYR A 192 1.38 2.63 -21.57
N GLY A 193 1.67 3.69 -22.35
CA GLY A 193 0.70 4.76 -22.63
C GLY A 193 -0.58 4.23 -23.29
N THR A 194 -0.42 3.43 -24.34
CA THR A 194 -1.54 2.79 -25.06
C THR A 194 -2.30 1.80 -24.17
N VAL A 195 -1.59 1.04 -23.34
CA VAL A 195 -2.21 0.10 -22.39
C VAL A 195 -3.07 0.84 -21.36
N LYS A 196 -2.60 1.99 -20.84
CA LYS A 196 -3.40 2.83 -19.93
C LYS A 196 -4.65 3.39 -20.60
N GLU A 197 -4.55 3.83 -21.85
CA GLU A 197 -5.71 4.34 -22.59
C GLU A 197 -6.75 3.23 -22.81
N LEU A 198 -6.31 2.05 -23.25
CA LEU A 198 -7.19 0.89 -23.40
C LEU A 198 -7.86 0.47 -22.09
N ALA A 199 -7.09 0.42 -21.00
CA ALA A 199 -7.62 0.12 -19.67
C ALA A 199 -8.68 1.15 -19.27
N LYS A 200 -8.41 2.44 -19.49
CA LYS A 200 -9.35 3.53 -19.18
C LYS A 200 -10.66 3.41 -19.97
N ASP A 201 -10.60 3.06 -21.25
CA ASP A 201 -11.81 2.84 -22.07
C ASP A 201 -12.68 1.70 -21.55
N MET A 202 -12.06 0.73 -20.87
CA MET A 202 -12.73 -0.38 -20.18
C MET A 202 -13.15 -0.04 -18.74
N GLY A 203 -12.90 1.17 -18.26
CA GLY A 203 -13.14 1.57 -16.86
C GLY A 203 -12.15 0.98 -15.86
N LEU A 204 -11.01 0.47 -16.34
CA LEU A 204 -9.95 -0.13 -15.53
C LEU A 204 -8.82 0.87 -15.26
N VAL A 205 -8.15 0.69 -14.13
CA VAL A 205 -6.97 1.44 -13.70
C VAL A 205 -5.87 0.51 -13.24
N CYS A 206 -4.63 1.00 -13.19
CA CYS A 206 -3.51 0.27 -12.60
C CYS A 206 -3.65 0.32 -11.07
N VAL A 207 -4.08 -0.78 -10.46
CA VAL A 207 -4.39 -0.87 -9.02
C VAL A 207 -3.20 -1.32 -8.17
N GLY A 208 -2.14 -1.84 -8.81
CA GLY A 208 -0.96 -2.32 -8.10
C GLY A 208 0.06 -2.96 -9.00
N TRP A 209 1.02 -3.65 -8.38
CA TRP A 209 2.00 -4.49 -9.03
C TRP A 209 2.13 -5.83 -8.31
N ILE A 210 2.61 -6.83 -9.05
CA ILE A 210 2.88 -8.18 -8.56
C ILE A 210 4.28 -8.61 -8.99
N PHE A 211 4.98 -9.33 -8.14
CA PHE A 211 6.23 -9.99 -8.50
C PHE A 211 6.35 -11.36 -7.83
N THR A 212 7.18 -12.24 -8.37
CA THR A 212 7.46 -13.56 -7.80
C THR A 212 8.79 -13.58 -7.07
N ASP A 213 8.83 -14.30 -5.96
CA ASP A 213 10.02 -14.78 -5.27
C ASP A 213 9.81 -16.26 -4.95
N LEU A 214 9.92 -17.07 -6.00
CA LEU A 214 9.65 -18.50 -5.95
C LEU A 214 10.93 -19.30 -6.18
N ILE A 215 11.28 -20.12 -5.19
CA ILE A 215 12.39 -21.06 -5.25
C ILE A 215 11.81 -22.46 -5.17
N ALA A 216 12.05 -23.27 -6.20
CA ALA A 216 11.51 -24.63 -6.25
C ALA A 216 12.17 -25.51 -5.18
N LYS A 217 11.34 -26.16 -4.36
CA LYS A 217 11.76 -27.15 -3.36
C LYS A 217 11.61 -28.58 -3.87
N ASP A 218 10.45 -28.88 -4.44
CA ASP A 218 10.15 -30.16 -5.09
C ASP A 218 9.23 -29.89 -6.29
N ILE A 219 9.83 -29.86 -7.49
CA ILE A 219 9.14 -29.53 -8.74
C ILE A 219 8.01 -30.52 -9.02
N HIS A 220 8.18 -31.81 -8.68
CA HIS A 220 7.19 -32.84 -8.96
C HIS A 220 5.92 -32.69 -8.11
N LYS A 221 6.05 -32.09 -6.92
CA LYS A 221 4.93 -31.82 -6.01
C LYS A 221 4.43 -30.37 -6.07
N GLY A 222 5.06 -29.52 -6.88
CA GLY A 222 4.76 -28.09 -6.95
C GLY A 222 5.05 -27.35 -5.64
N LEU A 223 6.04 -27.82 -4.86
CA LEU A 223 6.42 -27.20 -3.60
C LEU A 223 7.52 -26.16 -3.80
N VAL A 224 7.44 -25.07 -3.05
CA VAL A 224 8.36 -23.92 -3.07
C VAL A 224 8.89 -23.62 -1.67
N GLU A 225 10.09 -23.08 -1.58
CA GLU A 225 10.68 -22.72 -0.28
C GLU A 225 9.91 -21.56 0.39
N HIS A 226 9.79 -21.64 1.71
CA HIS A 226 9.27 -20.57 2.57
C HIS A 226 10.42 -19.64 2.98
N THR A 227 10.69 -18.62 2.17
CA THR A 227 11.82 -17.70 2.36
C THR A 227 11.45 -16.44 3.15
N ARG A 228 10.16 -16.09 3.19
CA ARG A 228 9.64 -14.85 3.76
C ARG A 228 8.78 -15.11 4.99
N GLY A 229 8.95 -14.32 6.03
CA GLY A 229 8.22 -14.48 7.28
C GLY A 229 8.82 -13.74 8.46
N ALA A 230 8.29 -14.01 9.66
CA ALA A 230 8.69 -13.34 10.89
C ALA A 230 10.17 -13.60 11.28
N ASP A 231 10.72 -14.74 10.86
CA ASP A 231 12.11 -15.14 11.15
C ASP A 231 13.10 -14.62 10.10
N SER A 232 12.62 -13.98 9.02
CA SER A 232 13.43 -13.41 7.94
C SER A 232 12.99 -11.98 7.63
N TYR A 233 12.24 -11.79 6.55
CA TYR A 233 11.68 -10.52 6.10
C TYR A 233 10.42 -10.75 5.28
N PHE A 234 9.59 -9.71 5.16
CA PHE A 234 8.37 -9.74 4.36
C PHE A 234 8.61 -9.16 2.96
N LEU A 235 9.15 -7.95 2.89
CA LEU A 235 9.71 -7.36 1.68
C LEU A 235 11.20 -7.14 1.87
N SER A 236 11.95 -7.01 0.78
CA SER A 236 13.31 -6.48 0.86
C SER A 236 13.29 -4.94 0.85
N ALA A 237 14.37 -4.30 1.30
CA ALA A 237 14.52 -2.86 1.22
C ALA A 237 14.45 -2.35 -0.23
N HIS A 238 14.93 -3.15 -1.19
CA HIS A 238 14.83 -2.82 -2.61
C HIS A 238 13.37 -2.83 -3.09
N GLU A 239 12.62 -3.89 -2.77
CA GLU A 239 11.19 -4.01 -3.08
C GLU A 239 10.36 -2.91 -2.39
N CYS A 240 10.69 -2.58 -1.14
CA CYS A 240 10.04 -1.50 -0.39
C CYS A 240 10.26 -0.12 -1.05
N ILE A 241 11.49 0.15 -1.52
CA ILE A 241 11.79 1.38 -2.28
C ILE A 241 11.03 1.37 -3.60
N GLN A 242 10.96 0.24 -4.30
CA GLN A 242 10.24 0.12 -5.56
C GLN A 242 8.73 0.31 -5.38
N ALA A 243 8.13 -0.28 -4.34
CA ALA A 243 6.73 -0.05 -3.97
C ALA A 243 6.47 1.43 -3.64
N GLY A 244 7.39 2.09 -2.93
CA GLY A 244 7.33 3.52 -2.67
C GLY A 244 7.41 4.37 -3.94
N ARG A 245 8.20 3.98 -4.95
CA ARG A 245 8.23 4.66 -6.26
C ARG A 245 6.88 4.53 -6.96
N PHE A 246 6.36 3.31 -7.08
CA PHE A 246 5.07 3.09 -7.74
C PHE A 246 3.91 3.81 -7.03
N GLN A 247 3.87 3.83 -5.70
CA GLN A 247 2.87 4.60 -4.96
C GLN A 247 2.99 6.10 -5.19
N ASN A 248 4.20 6.65 -5.30
CA ASN A 248 4.41 8.07 -5.63
C ASN A 248 4.01 8.41 -7.07
N GLU A 249 4.10 7.46 -8.00
CA GLU A 249 3.63 7.61 -9.39
C GLU A 249 2.10 7.51 -9.51
N HIS A 250 1.43 6.94 -8.51
CA HIS A 250 -0.01 6.76 -8.46
C HIS A 250 -0.62 7.43 -7.21
N PRO A 251 -0.49 8.76 -7.05
CA PRO A 251 -0.98 9.46 -5.87
C PRO A 251 -2.51 9.43 -5.81
N ASN A 252 -3.05 9.29 -4.60
CA ASN A 252 -4.49 9.24 -4.36
C ASN A 252 -5.09 10.64 -4.22
N PRO A 253 -6.07 11.05 -5.06
CA PRO A 253 -6.76 12.33 -4.90
C PRO A 253 -7.42 12.47 -3.52
N CYS A 254 -7.20 13.61 -2.85
CA CYS A 254 -7.77 13.88 -1.53
C CYS A 254 -8.04 15.37 -1.33
N HIS A 255 -9.31 15.75 -1.26
CA HIS A 255 -9.73 17.15 -1.06
C HIS A 255 -9.42 17.71 0.34
N LEU A 256 -9.15 16.84 1.32
CA LEU A 256 -8.74 17.25 2.67
C LEU A 256 -7.24 17.53 2.74
N SER A 257 -6.48 17.25 1.68
CA SER A 257 -5.06 17.59 1.59
C SER A 257 -4.85 18.91 0.85
N PHE A 258 -3.83 19.66 1.27
CA PHE A 258 -3.54 20.98 0.73
C PHE A 258 -3.06 20.94 -0.74
N ASP A 259 -2.28 19.92 -1.10
CA ASP A 259 -1.80 19.70 -2.47
C ASP A 259 -2.79 18.91 -3.34
N GLY A 260 -3.94 18.52 -2.77
CA GLY A 260 -4.99 17.78 -3.45
C GLY A 260 -4.77 16.27 -3.52
N TYR A 261 -3.69 15.74 -2.94
CA TYR A 261 -3.36 14.30 -2.96
C TYR A 261 -2.91 13.82 -1.59
N PHE A 262 -3.23 12.59 -1.22
CA PHE A 262 -2.72 12.03 0.04
C PHE A 262 -2.57 10.51 -0.03
N GLY A 263 -1.33 10.06 0.13
CA GLY A 263 -0.94 8.66 0.00
C GLY A 263 -1.26 8.08 -1.38
N SER A 264 -1.51 6.77 -1.44
CA SER A 264 -1.79 6.05 -2.68
C SER A 264 -2.63 4.80 -2.42
N LYS A 265 -3.56 4.48 -3.35
CA LYS A 265 -4.30 3.22 -3.37
C LYS A 265 -3.52 2.06 -4.03
N PHE A 266 -2.34 2.33 -4.58
CA PHE A 266 -1.56 1.33 -5.31
C PHE A 266 -1.06 0.22 -4.36
N GLY A 267 -1.39 -1.02 -4.68
CA GLY A 267 -1.01 -2.21 -3.90
C GLY A 267 0.26 -2.90 -4.42
N THR A 268 0.92 -3.65 -3.55
CA THR A 268 2.08 -4.51 -3.86
C THR A 268 1.71 -5.95 -3.53
N VAL A 269 1.92 -6.88 -4.45
CA VAL A 269 1.69 -8.32 -4.23
C VAL A 269 3.00 -9.08 -4.46
N CYS A 270 3.43 -9.85 -3.47
CA CYS A 270 4.56 -10.75 -3.56
C CYS A 270 4.04 -12.19 -3.63
N VAL A 271 4.42 -12.94 -4.66
CA VAL A 271 4.13 -14.38 -4.76
C VAL A 271 5.32 -15.15 -4.22
N THR A 272 5.14 -15.87 -3.12
CA THR A 272 6.20 -16.60 -2.41
C THR A 272 5.66 -17.94 -1.86
N GLY A 273 6.49 -18.74 -1.21
CA GLY A 273 6.04 -19.94 -0.51
C GLY A 273 5.43 -19.61 0.86
N ASP A 274 4.38 -20.30 1.26
CA ASP A 274 3.85 -20.26 2.64
C ASP A 274 4.55 -21.26 3.56
N LYS A 275 4.14 -21.31 4.83
CA LYS A 275 4.67 -22.23 5.85
C LYS A 275 4.52 -23.72 5.47
N ASP A 276 3.56 -24.04 4.61
CA ASP A 276 3.32 -25.39 4.09
C ASP A 276 4.09 -25.67 2.78
N ASN A 277 4.97 -24.74 2.35
CA ASN A 277 5.74 -24.79 1.11
C ASN A 277 4.84 -24.75 -0.14
N LYS A 278 3.66 -24.15 -0.05
CA LYS A 278 2.74 -23.93 -1.18
C LYS A 278 2.88 -22.50 -1.69
N ILE A 279 2.61 -22.32 -2.98
CA ILE A 279 2.56 -20.98 -3.57
C ILE A 279 1.44 -20.17 -2.91
N HIS A 280 1.80 -18.99 -2.41
CA HIS A 280 0.94 -18.06 -1.72
C HIS A 280 1.21 -16.63 -2.17
N MET A 281 0.26 -15.73 -1.93
CA MET A 281 0.36 -14.32 -2.26
C MET A 281 0.25 -13.48 -1.00
N GLU A 282 1.27 -12.66 -0.75
CA GLU A 282 1.30 -11.69 0.34
C GLU A 282 1.10 -10.28 -0.22
N GLY A 283 0.27 -9.47 0.42
CA GLY A 283 -0.09 -8.14 -0.06
C GLY A 283 0.33 -7.03 0.89
N TYR A 284 0.84 -5.95 0.34
CA TYR A 284 1.40 -4.83 1.08
C TYR A 284 1.07 -3.48 0.43
N GLN A 285 1.07 -2.44 1.26
CA GLN A 285 1.32 -1.06 0.86
C GLN A 285 2.49 -0.54 1.69
N VAL A 286 3.22 0.45 1.18
CA VAL A 286 4.16 1.23 2.00
C VAL A 286 3.46 2.44 2.59
N SER A 287 3.89 2.82 3.79
CA SER A 287 3.37 3.97 4.52
C SER A 287 3.65 5.28 3.81
N ASN A 288 2.89 6.33 4.15
CA ASN A 288 3.13 7.68 3.63
C ASN A 288 4.51 8.23 4.05
N GLN A 289 5.06 7.74 5.17
CA GLN A 289 6.44 8.03 5.59
C GLN A 289 7.45 7.43 4.62
N CYS A 290 7.25 6.17 4.21
CA CYS A 290 8.08 5.53 3.19
C CYS A 290 7.98 6.25 1.85
N MET A 291 6.76 6.60 1.41
CA MET A 291 6.55 7.36 0.18
C MET A 291 7.39 8.66 0.19
N ALA A 292 7.38 9.41 1.29
CA ALA A 292 8.16 10.63 1.43
C ALA A 292 9.69 10.38 1.38
N LEU A 293 10.18 9.36 2.10
CA LEU A 293 11.60 8.99 2.10
C LEU A 293 12.09 8.58 0.71
N VAL A 294 11.27 7.85 -0.05
CA VAL A 294 11.58 7.41 -1.42
C VAL A 294 11.51 8.58 -2.40
N ARG A 295 10.43 9.38 -2.37
CA ARG A 295 10.24 10.55 -3.25
C ARG A 295 11.37 11.57 -3.10
N ASP A 296 11.85 11.74 -1.88
CA ASP A 296 12.89 12.70 -1.56
C ASP A 296 14.29 12.04 -1.55
N ASN A 297 14.40 10.80 -2.03
CA ASN A 297 15.67 10.09 -2.26
C ASN A 297 16.53 9.99 -0.98
N CYS A 298 15.91 9.81 0.18
CA CYS A 298 16.57 9.77 1.49
C CYS A 298 17.02 8.36 1.91
N MET A 299 16.53 7.31 1.25
CA MET A 299 16.76 5.90 1.62
C MET A 299 17.40 5.11 0.47
N VAL A 300 18.29 4.18 0.80
CA VAL A 300 18.87 3.18 -0.11
C VAL A 300 18.76 1.78 0.50
N PRO A 301 18.73 0.71 -0.32
CA PRO A 301 18.78 -0.64 0.23
C PRO A 301 20.17 -0.92 0.82
N THR A 302 20.24 -1.80 1.81
CA THR A 302 21.53 -2.33 2.27
C THR A 302 21.96 -3.52 1.38
N LYS A 303 23.23 -3.91 1.46
CA LYS A 303 23.80 -4.96 0.61
C LYS A 303 23.55 -6.36 1.16
N ASP A 304 23.76 -6.55 2.46
CA ASP A 304 23.84 -7.88 3.08
C ASP A 304 22.67 -8.15 4.06
N ALA A 305 21.70 -7.24 4.18
CA ALA A 305 20.57 -7.32 5.11
C ALA A 305 19.26 -6.86 4.42
N PRO A 306 18.58 -7.72 3.64
CA PRO A 306 17.40 -7.34 2.87
C PRO A 306 16.29 -6.70 3.72
N GLU A 307 16.18 -7.05 4.99
CA GLU A 307 15.24 -6.50 5.98
C GLU A 307 15.56 -5.07 6.45
N LEU A 308 16.74 -4.54 6.09
CA LEU A 308 17.24 -3.24 6.51
C LEU A 308 17.43 -2.28 5.34
N GLY A 309 16.87 -1.08 5.47
CA GLY A 309 17.21 0.10 4.67
C GLY A 309 18.31 0.94 5.33
N TYR A 310 18.92 1.82 4.54
CA TYR A 310 19.91 2.79 5.03
C TYR A 310 19.46 4.21 4.70
N ILE A 311 19.34 5.05 5.73
CA ILE A 311 19.07 6.48 5.55
C ILE A 311 20.37 7.19 5.18
N LYS A 312 20.36 7.87 4.04
CA LYS A 312 21.54 8.57 3.53
C LYS A 312 21.98 9.65 4.52
N LYS A 313 23.29 9.84 4.61
CA LYS A 313 23.85 11.01 5.32
C LYS A 313 23.64 12.25 4.48
N SER A 314 23.42 13.39 5.14
CA SER A 314 23.41 14.69 4.47
C SER A 314 24.75 14.93 3.75
N SER A 315 24.67 15.45 2.54
CA SER A 315 25.81 15.86 1.71
C SER A 315 25.64 17.29 1.22
N ALA A 316 26.66 17.85 0.56
CA ALA A 316 26.56 19.17 -0.07
C ALA A 316 25.40 19.23 -1.09
N ASP A 317 25.11 18.12 -1.76
CA ASP A 317 24.05 18.04 -2.78
C ASP A 317 22.66 17.86 -2.19
N GLN A 318 22.55 17.19 -1.04
CA GLN A 318 21.27 16.82 -0.46
C GLN A 318 21.31 16.81 1.07
N TYR A 319 20.43 17.62 1.67
CA TYR A 319 20.10 17.48 3.08
C TYR A 319 19.14 16.29 3.29
N VAL A 320 19.41 15.47 4.29
CA VAL A 320 18.57 14.36 4.73
C VAL A 320 18.26 14.55 6.21
N PRO A 321 16.98 14.64 6.60
CA PRO A 321 16.63 14.78 8.01
C PRO A 321 16.97 13.50 8.79
N ASP A 322 17.20 13.65 10.09
CA ASP A 322 17.28 12.49 10.97
C ASP A 322 15.94 11.73 10.95
N VAL A 323 16.05 10.42 10.84
CA VAL A 323 14.90 9.51 10.89
C VAL A 323 15.05 8.64 12.13
N TYR A 324 14.01 8.53 12.91
CA TYR A 324 13.94 7.77 14.15
C TYR A 324 12.81 6.75 14.06
N TYR A 325 12.88 5.69 14.86
CA TYR A 325 11.78 4.75 15.07
C TYR A 325 11.67 4.40 16.55
N LYS A 326 10.49 3.94 16.98
CA LYS A 326 10.22 3.55 18.36
C LYS A 326 10.28 2.04 18.53
N LEU A 327 11.02 1.60 19.52
CA LEU A 327 11.06 0.22 20.00
C LEU A 327 10.41 0.12 21.36
N VAL A 328 9.76 -1.01 21.62
CA VAL A 328 9.29 -1.35 22.97
C VAL A 328 10.30 -2.32 23.55
N ASP A 329 10.91 -1.97 24.69
CA ASP A 329 11.87 -2.84 25.37
C ASP A 329 11.17 -3.97 26.17
N GLU A 330 11.96 -4.86 26.75
CA GLU A 330 11.49 -6.00 27.56
C GLU A 330 10.65 -5.55 28.77
N TYR A 331 10.78 -4.29 29.19
CA TYR A 331 10.06 -3.69 30.31
C TYR A 331 8.84 -2.85 29.86
N LYS A 332 8.48 -2.92 28.58
CA LYS A 332 7.39 -2.16 27.95
C LYS A 332 7.61 -0.64 27.91
N ASN A 333 8.85 -0.17 28.00
CA ASN A 333 9.17 1.23 27.78
C ASN A 333 9.39 1.51 26.29
N GLU A 334 8.92 2.67 25.82
CA GLU A 334 9.20 3.14 24.47
C GLU A 334 10.58 3.80 24.40
N LYS A 335 11.49 3.24 23.61
CA LYS A 335 12.80 3.82 23.31
C LYS A 335 12.84 4.31 21.87
N THR A 336 13.30 5.54 21.67
CA THR A 336 13.52 6.11 20.32
C THR A 336 14.93 5.79 19.86
N GLN A 337 15.08 5.23 18.67
CA GLN A 337 16.36 4.86 18.05
C GLN A 337 16.52 5.53 16.68
N LEU A 338 17.76 5.90 16.33
CA LEU A 338 18.09 6.43 15.01
C LEU A 338 17.98 5.32 13.95
N ALA A 339 17.29 5.60 12.85
CA ALA A 339 17.02 4.69 11.73
C ALA A 339 18.23 4.51 10.79
N CYS A 340 19.36 4.09 11.35
CA CYS A 340 20.60 3.83 10.62
C CYS A 340 21.35 2.64 11.27
N PRO A 341 21.00 1.38 10.94
CA PRO A 341 20.08 0.95 9.87
C PRO A 341 18.58 1.09 10.24
N LEU A 342 17.72 1.06 9.21
CA LEU A 342 16.27 1.19 9.32
C LEU A 342 15.59 -0.16 9.06
N PRO A 343 14.94 -0.79 10.05
CA PRO A 343 14.10 -1.96 9.81
C PRO A 343 12.91 -1.58 8.92
N ILE A 344 12.76 -2.24 7.77
CA ILE A 344 11.74 -1.84 6.79
C ILE A 344 10.32 -2.14 7.25
N GLU A 345 10.12 -3.02 8.24
CA GLU A 345 8.81 -3.39 8.77
C GLU A 345 8.01 -2.17 9.25
N TYR A 346 8.69 -1.13 9.76
CA TYR A 346 8.07 0.14 10.17
C TYR A 346 7.47 0.93 9.00
N LEU A 347 7.87 0.58 7.77
CA LEU A 347 7.43 1.22 6.55
C LEU A 347 6.28 0.46 5.87
N LEU A 348 6.00 -0.78 6.29
CA LEU A 348 5.03 -1.65 5.63
C LEU A 348 3.64 -1.57 6.29
N VAL A 349 2.62 -1.75 5.46
CA VAL A 349 1.22 -1.85 5.84
C VAL A 349 0.64 -3.11 5.19
N ASP A 350 0.20 -4.05 6.00
CA ASP A 350 -0.36 -5.34 5.58
C ASP A 350 -1.72 -5.17 4.89
N VAL A 351 -1.84 -5.71 3.67
CA VAL A 351 -3.05 -5.72 2.85
C VAL A 351 -3.40 -7.15 2.47
N PRO A 352 -4.49 -7.73 3.02
CA PRO A 352 -4.95 -9.07 2.67
C PRO A 352 -5.13 -9.26 1.16
N VAL A 353 -4.68 -10.40 0.64
CA VAL A 353 -4.94 -10.86 -0.73
C VAL A 353 -5.98 -11.97 -0.70
N SER A 354 -6.95 -11.95 -1.61
CA SER A 354 -8.04 -12.92 -1.65
C SER A 354 -8.51 -13.25 -3.07
N ALA A 355 -9.33 -14.27 -3.19
CA ALA A 355 -10.12 -14.59 -4.38
C ALA A 355 -11.61 -14.68 -3.97
N PRO A 356 -12.55 -14.28 -4.85
CA PRO A 356 -13.98 -14.37 -4.55
C PRO A 356 -14.43 -15.83 -4.51
N ILE A 357 -15.45 -16.11 -3.68
CA ILE A 357 -16.06 -17.45 -3.58
C ILE A 357 -16.61 -17.88 -4.93
N ASN A 358 -17.25 -16.95 -5.65
CA ASN A 358 -17.75 -17.16 -7.01
C ASN A 358 -16.87 -16.36 -7.97
N PRO A 359 -16.03 -17.01 -8.78
CA PRO A 359 -15.17 -16.35 -9.74
C PRO A 359 -15.97 -15.56 -10.78
N THR A 360 -15.49 -14.36 -11.10
CA THR A 360 -15.99 -13.55 -12.21
C THR A 360 -14.92 -13.46 -13.29
N ARG A 361 -15.35 -13.24 -14.54
CA ARG A 361 -14.45 -13.12 -15.68
C ARG A 361 -14.81 -11.87 -16.46
N THR A 362 -13.98 -10.85 -16.33
CA THR A 362 -14.07 -9.65 -17.18
C THR A 362 -13.54 -9.97 -18.57
N PHE A 363 -12.46 -10.75 -18.65
CA PHE A 363 -11.89 -11.26 -19.89
C PHE A 363 -12.20 -12.74 -20.07
N ASN A 364 -12.90 -13.07 -21.15
CA ASN A 364 -13.17 -14.46 -21.53
C ASN A 364 -12.02 -15.02 -22.38
N HIS A 365 -11.60 -16.26 -22.07
CA HIS A 365 -10.65 -16.97 -22.91
C HIS A 365 -11.30 -17.27 -24.28
N LEU A 366 -10.73 -16.74 -25.35
CA LEU A 366 -11.12 -17.12 -26.71
C LEU A 366 -10.53 -18.51 -26.98
N SER A 367 -11.37 -19.55 -27.06
CA SER A 367 -10.95 -20.95 -27.28
C SER A 367 -10.09 -21.17 -28.54
N ASP A 368 -10.17 -20.25 -29.51
CA ASP A 368 -9.60 -20.44 -30.84
C ASP A 368 -8.25 -19.72 -31.05
N LYS A 369 -7.72 -19.06 -30.02
CA LYS A 369 -6.42 -18.37 -30.09
C LYS A 369 -5.45 -18.98 -29.08
N LYS A 370 -4.28 -19.45 -29.56
CA LYS A 370 -3.18 -19.82 -28.68
C LYS A 370 -2.80 -18.61 -27.83
N THR A 371 -2.60 -18.84 -26.53
CA THR A 371 -1.95 -17.88 -25.64
C THR A 371 -0.62 -17.45 -26.27
N PHE A 372 -0.29 -16.16 -26.17
CA PHE A 372 0.98 -15.65 -26.69
C PHE A 372 2.10 -16.43 -26.01
N SER A 373 2.87 -17.22 -26.78
CA SER A 373 4.05 -17.87 -26.25
C SER A 373 5.04 -16.78 -25.87
N TYR A 374 5.53 -16.80 -24.62
CA TYR A 374 6.67 -16.00 -24.22
C TYR A 374 7.78 -16.21 -25.26
N ARG A 375 8.12 -15.15 -26.00
CA ARG A 375 9.28 -15.19 -26.90
C ARG A 375 10.50 -15.09 -26.01
N GLU A 376 11.42 -16.04 -26.17
CA GLU A 376 12.73 -16.09 -25.53
C GLU A 376 13.50 -14.77 -25.65
#